data_AF-A0A0G0NFW6-F1
#
_entry.id   AF-A0A0G0NFW6-F1
#
_cell.length_a   1.000
_cell.length_b   1.000
_cell.length_c   1.000
_cell.angle_alpha   90.00
_cell.angle_beta   90.00
_cell.angle_gamma   90.00
#
_symmetry.space_group_name_H-M   'P 1'
#
loop_
_entity.id
_entity.type
_entity.pdbx_description
1 polymer ?
#
loop_
_entity_poly.entity_id
_entity_poly.type
_entity_poly.pdbx_seq_one_letter_code
_entity_poly.pdbx_strand_id
1 'polypeptide(L)'
;MSTTFRDRYLRSKYIVQKTIHDYSEKPALRAYLEIFLTLITVSLFGIFAIRPTLITIGRLLQEIKAKESTLTVMNDKVSDLLVAKDLYNREEDKINLIDEAVPKSPKPDNLALQIEELTKKDGVLINNLTIEDTLVLGQGSDPNDNGLNFNLGVTGNYFDLIKFAEHLETMRRPINFDNLTITSNQSPDGNSLFMTFENLSTPYSLQQ
;
A
#
# COMPACT_ATOMS: atom_id res chain seq x y z
N MET A 1 74.94 -3.22 46.45
CA MET A 1 74.26 -3.75 47.65
C MET A 1 72.92 -4.35 47.21
N SER A 2 72.93 -5.59 46.71
CA SER A 2 71.75 -6.24 46.12
C SER A 2 70.87 -6.80 47.24
N THR A 3 69.77 -6.11 47.54
CA THR A 3 68.76 -6.63 48.47
C THR A 3 68.03 -7.80 47.81
N THR A 4 68.26 -9.01 48.33
CA THR A 4 67.68 -10.24 47.81
C THR A 4 66.17 -10.24 48.07
N PHE A 5 65.37 -10.76 47.12
CA PHE A 5 63.90 -10.82 47.21
C PHE A 5 63.38 -11.39 48.54
N ARG A 6 64.14 -12.34 49.11
CA ARG A 6 63.88 -12.96 50.41
C ARG A 6 63.84 -11.95 51.57
N ASP A 7 64.70 -10.96 51.59
CA ASP A 7 64.75 -9.97 52.68
C ASP A 7 63.55 -9.01 52.62
N ARG A 8 63.09 -8.67 51.42
CA ARG A 8 61.86 -7.87 51.24
C ARG A 8 60.63 -8.64 51.70
N TYR A 9 60.57 -9.94 51.41
CA TYR A 9 59.48 -10.82 51.85
C TYR A 9 59.46 -11.03 53.37
N LEU A 10 60.63 -11.20 54.00
CA LEU A 10 60.71 -11.35 55.45
C LEU A 10 60.33 -10.05 56.17
N ARG A 11 60.74 -8.89 55.62
CA ARG A 11 60.37 -7.59 56.17
C ARG A 11 58.89 -7.28 56.03
N SER A 12 58.28 -7.59 54.88
CA SER A 12 56.83 -7.43 54.70
C SER A 12 56.05 -8.36 55.61
N LYS A 13 56.45 -9.64 55.71
CA LYS A 13 55.85 -10.61 56.63
C LYS A 13 55.92 -10.14 58.09
N TYR A 14 57.06 -9.62 58.51
CA TYR A 14 57.26 -9.11 59.87
C TYR A 14 56.39 -7.88 60.17
N ILE A 15 56.32 -6.91 59.24
CA ILE A 15 55.47 -5.72 59.40
C ILE A 15 54.00 -6.15 59.51
N VAL A 16 53.55 -7.05 58.64
CA VAL A 16 52.17 -7.57 58.66
C VAL A 16 51.87 -8.29 59.97
N GLN A 17 52.74 -9.20 60.41
CA GLN A 17 52.56 -9.94 61.67
C GLN A 17 52.55 -9.01 62.89
N LYS A 18 53.45 -8.02 62.94
CA LYS A 18 53.48 -7.04 64.03
C LYS A 18 52.21 -6.19 64.06
N THR A 19 51.76 -5.72 62.90
CA THR A 19 50.49 -4.98 62.83
C THR A 19 49.31 -5.85 63.26
N ILE A 20 49.24 -7.13 62.88
CA ILE A 20 48.15 -8.01 63.33
C ILE A 20 48.17 -8.21 64.85
N HIS A 21 49.36 -8.35 65.44
CA HIS A 21 49.52 -8.54 66.88
C HIS A 21 49.11 -7.28 67.68
N ASP A 22 49.59 -6.09 67.29
CA ASP A 22 49.26 -4.81 67.94
C ASP A 22 47.76 -4.46 67.83
N TYR A 23 47.07 -4.97 66.79
CA TYR A 23 45.62 -4.83 66.63
C TYR A 23 44.81 -5.80 67.51
N SER A 24 45.40 -6.94 67.90
CA SER A 24 44.72 -7.96 68.71
C SER A 24 44.61 -7.58 70.19
N GLU A 25 45.44 -6.65 70.68
CA GLU A 25 45.50 -6.29 72.11
C GLU A 25 44.50 -5.19 72.52
N LYS A 26 43.85 -4.51 71.56
CA LYS A 26 42.93 -3.39 71.83
C LYS A 26 41.48 -3.75 71.50
N PRO A 27 40.65 -4.17 72.49
CA PRO A 27 39.29 -4.64 72.24
C PRO A 27 38.37 -3.59 71.60
N ALA A 28 38.59 -2.30 71.89
CA ALA A 28 37.80 -1.21 71.30
C ALA A 28 38.00 -1.11 69.77
N LEU A 29 39.23 -1.25 69.27
CA LEU A 29 39.55 -1.16 67.83
C LEU A 29 38.90 -2.29 67.03
N ARG A 30 38.81 -3.50 67.60
CA ARG A 30 38.13 -4.64 66.98
C ARG A 30 36.63 -4.38 66.80
N ALA A 31 35.96 -3.85 67.83
CA ALA A 31 34.53 -3.55 67.78
C ALA A 31 34.21 -2.47 66.72
N TYR A 32 35.01 -1.39 66.65
CA TYR A 32 34.83 -0.36 65.62
C TYR A 32 35.09 -0.90 64.21
N LEU A 33 36.09 -1.76 64.03
CA LEU A 33 36.42 -2.35 62.73
C LEU A 33 35.34 -3.32 62.25
N GLU A 34 34.73 -4.10 63.15
CA GLU A 34 33.61 -4.99 62.84
C GLU A 34 32.35 -4.22 62.43
N ILE A 35 31.99 -3.15 63.16
CA ILE A 35 30.86 -2.27 62.80
C ILE A 35 31.13 -1.58 61.45
N PHE A 36 32.35 -1.11 61.22
CA PHE A 36 32.72 -0.48 59.95
C PHE A 36 32.64 -1.46 58.77
N LEU A 37 33.11 -2.70 58.96
CA LEU A 37 33.09 -3.74 57.94
C LEU A 37 31.66 -4.20 57.63
N THR A 38 30.79 -4.34 58.64
CA THR A 38 29.37 -4.68 58.42
C THR A 38 28.63 -3.54 57.71
N LEU A 39 28.87 -2.28 58.09
CA LEU A 39 28.30 -1.11 57.42
C LEU A 39 28.71 -1.04 55.93
N ILE A 40 30.00 -1.22 55.63
CA ILE A 40 30.49 -1.27 54.25
C ILE A 40 29.86 -2.43 53.50
N THR A 41 29.78 -3.60 54.12
CA THR A 41 29.23 -4.79 53.48
C THR A 41 27.76 -4.60 53.12
N VAL A 42 26.95 -4.06 54.04
CA VAL A 42 25.53 -3.75 53.80
C VAL A 42 25.38 -2.66 52.72
N SER A 43 26.21 -1.63 52.74
CA SER A 43 26.18 -0.56 51.73
C SER A 43 26.55 -1.07 50.34
N LEU A 44 27.60 -1.90 50.26
CA LEU A 44 28.06 -2.52 49.02
C LEU A 44 26.99 -3.46 48.45
N PHE A 45 26.39 -4.32 49.28
CA PHE A 45 25.29 -5.16 48.85
C PHE A 45 24.03 -4.36 48.49
N GLY A 46 23.70 -3.28 49.20
CA GLY A 46 22.58 -2.41 48.86
C GLY A 46 22.73 -1.80 47.47
N ILE A 47 23.91 -1.25 47.17
CA ILE A 47 24.18 -0.62 45.86
C ILE A 47 24.25 -1.67 44.76
N PHE A 48 24.94 -2.79 44.98
CA PHE A 48 25.13 -3.81 43.94
C PHE A 48 23.90 -4.69 43.71
N ALA A 49 23.07 -4.94 44.72
CA ALA A 49 21.89 -5.80 44.58
C ALA A 49 20.62 -5.02 44.21
N ILE A 50 20.40 -3.84 44.80
CA ILE A 50 19.12 -3.10 44.65
C ILE A 50 19.15 -2.15 43.44
N ARG A 51 20.28 -1.49 43.17
CA ARG A 51 20.37 -0.55 42.03
C ARG A 51 20.07 -1.23 40.67
N PRO A 52 20.63 -2.41 40.33
CA PRO A 52 20.34 -3.02 39.04
C PRO A 52 18.88 -3.45 38.91
N THR A 53 18.20 -3.86 40.00
CA THR A 53 16.79 -4.28 39.92
C THR A 53 15.84 -3.11 39.67
N LEU A 54 16.08 -1.95 40.29
CA LEU A 54 15.30 -0.74 40.03
C LEU A 54 15.44 -0.24 38.59
N ILE A 55 16.65 -0.31 38.03
CA ILE A 55 16.90 0.04 36.62
C ILE A 55 16.16 -0.92 35.69
N THR A 56 16.22 -2.23 35.96
CA THR A 56 15.51 -3.23 35.17
C THR A 56 13.99 -3.04 35.22
N ILE A 57 13.40 -2.74 36.39
CA ILE A 57 11.96 -2.45 36.52
C ILE A 57 11.56 -1.24 35.68
N GLY A 58 12.32 -0.15 35.74
CA GLY A 58 12.07 1.04 34.93
C GLY A 58 12.11 0.73 33.43
N ARG A 59 13.10 -0.05 32.99
CA ARG A 59 13.21 -0.51 31.59
C ARG A 59 12.03 -1.39 31.18
N LEU A 60 11.63 -2.35 32.01
CA LEU A 60 10.51 -3.26 31.73
C LEU A 60 9.18 -2.48 31.62
N LEU A 61 8.94 -1.49 32.50
CA LEU A 61 7.76 -0.64 32.43
C LEU A 61 7.72 0.18 31.13
N GLN A 62 8.86 0.74 30.73
CA GLN A 62 8.96 1.48 29.47
C GLN A 62 8.72 0.56 28.25
N GLU A 63 9.26 -0.66 28.30
CA GLU A 63 9.06 -1.66 27.25
C GLU A 63 7.59 -2.11 27.15
N ILE A 64 6.90 -2.29 28.27
CA ILE A 64 5.46 -2.58 28.31
C ILE A 64 4.67 -1.44 27.65
N LYS A 65 4.92 -0.19 28.06
CA LYS A 65 4.24 0.97 27.49
C LYS A 65 4.48 1.12 25.98
N ALA A 66 5.71 0.85 25.52
CA ALA A 66 6.04 0.88 24.10
C ALA A 66 5.31 -0.24 23.31
N LYS A 67 5.22 -1.44 23.89
CA LYS A 67 4.48 -2.58 23.30
C LYS A 67 2.98 -2.30 23.23
N GLU A 68 2.38 -1.75 24.28
CA GLU A 68 0.98 -1.34 24.28
C GLU A 68 0.69 -0.30 23.19
N SER A 69 1.50 0.75 23.09
CA SER A 69 1.37 1.75 22.02
C SER A 69 1.54 1.18 20.62
N THR A 70 2.36 0.14 20.45
CA THR A 70 2.52 -0.53 19.16
C THR A 70 1.29 -1.39 18.85
N LEU A 71 0.74 -2.06 19.85
CA LEU A 71 -0.48 -2.86 19.72
C LEU A 71 -1.69 -1.99 19.35
N THR A 72 -1.82 -0.78 19.92
CA THR A 72 -2.91 0.13 19.53
C THR A 72 -2.81 0.51 18.06
N VAL A 73 -1.62 0.92 17.58
CA VAL A 73 -1.41 1.26 16.16
C VAL A 73 -1.66 0.06 15.23
N MET A 74 -1.28 -1.16 15.65
CA MET A 74 -1.57 -2.36 14.88
C MET A 74 -3.07 -2.67 14.82
N ASN A 75 -3.80 -2.51 15.93
CA ASN A 75 -5.24 -2.70 15.97
C ASN A 75 -5.97 -1.67 15.10
N ASP A 76 -5.51 -0.41 15.10
CA ASP A 76 -6.06 0.64 14.22
C ASP A 76 -5.89 0.25 12.74
N LYS A 77 -4.68 -0.19 12.35
CA LYS A 77 -4.43 -0.69 10.98
C LYS A 77 -5.31 -1.89 10.62
N VAL A 78 -5.53 -2.82 11.54
CA VAL A 78 -6.42 -3.97 11.31
C VAL A 78 -7.85 -3.50 11.13
N SER A 79 -8.32 -2.55 11.94
CA SER A 79 -9.65 -1.94 11.79
C SER A 79 -9.79 -1.25 10.43
N ASP A 80 -8.82 -0.44 10.03
CA ASP A 80 -8.83 0.25 8.74
C ASP A 80 -8.86 -0.73 7.56
N LEU A 81 -8.10 -1.83 7.65
CA LEU A 81 -8.11 -2.88 6.63
C LEU A 81 -9.45 -3.62 6.59
N LEU A 82 -10.10 -3.84 7.72
CA LEU A 82 -11.43 -4.45 7.76
C LEU A 82 -12.48 -3.53 7.13
N VAL A 83 -12.42 -2.22 7.44
CA VAL A 83 -13.29 -1.22 6.81
C VAL A 83 -13.05 -1.14 5.30
N ALA A 84 -11.79 -1.12 4.87
CA ALA A 84 -11.44 -1.13 3.45
C ALA A 84 -11.94 -2.39 2.74
N LYS A 85 -11.84 -3.56 3.38
CA LYS A 85 -12.34 -4.83 2.84
C LYS A 85 -13.87 -4.86 2.77
N ASP A 86 -14.56 -4.33 3.77
CA ASP A 86 -16.03 -4.21 3.75
C ASP A 86 -16.49 -3.26 2.64
N LEU A 87 -15.83 -2.10 2.49
CA LEU A 87 -16.07 -1.17 1.39
C LEU A 87 -15.81 -1.82 0.03
N TYR A 88 -14.69 -2.52 -0.12
CA TYR A 88 -14.36 -3.23 -1.35
C TYR A 88 -15.41 -4.28 -1.70
N ASN A 89 -15.78 -5.16 -0.75
CA ASN A 89 -16.77 -6.20 -1.00
C ASN A 89 -18.17 -5.63 -1.31
N ARG A 90 -18.57 -4.52 -0.66
CA ARG A 90 -19.85 -3.85 -0.97
C ARG A 90 -19.87 -3.24 -2.36
N GLU A 91 -18.73 -2.74 -2.82
CA GLU A 91 -18.61 -2.04 -4.10
C GLU A 91 -18.02 -2.94 -5.20
N GLU A 92 -17.71 -4.21 -4.92
CA GLU A 92 -17.08 -5.16 -5.84
C GLU A 92 -17.91 -5.33 -7.13
N ASP A 93 -19.23 -5.47 -6.98
CA ASP A 93 -20.15 -5.53 -8.11
C ASP A 93 -20.09 -4.27 -8.97
N LYS A 94 -19.94 -3.09 -8.34
CA LYS A 94 -19.81 -1.82 -9.08
C LYS A 94 -18.43 -1.67 -9.72
N ILE A 95 -17.37 -2.16 -9.07
CA ILE A 95 -16.01 -2.16 -9.62
C ILE A 95 -15.95 -2.99 -10.90
N ASN A 96 -16.59 -4.16 -10.91
CA ASN A 96 -16.69 -4.99 -12.11
C ASN A 96 -17.42 -4.27 -13.26
N LEU A 97 -18.48 -3.49 -12.95
CA LEU A 97 -19.17 -2.67 -13.94
C LEU A 97 -18.28 -1.53 -14.48
N ILE A 98 -17.43 -0.93 -13.63
CA ILE A 98 -16.47 0.10 -14.05
C ILE A 98 -15.37 -0.49 -14.94
N ASP A 99 -14.84 -1.67 -14.61
CA ASP A 99 -13.84 -2.37 -15.43
C ASP A 99 -14.39 -2.75 -16.82
N GLU A 100 -15.70 -2.98 -16.94
CA GLU A 100 -16.36 -3.22 -18.22
C GLU A 100 -16.65 -1.92 -18.99
N ALA A 101 -17.05 -0.85 -18.28
CA ALA A 101 -17.30 0.46 -18.86
C ALA A 101 -16.02 1.16 -19.35
N VAL A 102 -14.89 0.96 -18.64
CA VAL A 102 -13.57 1.53 -18.97
C VAL A 102 -12.54 0.40 -18.97
N PRO A 103 -12.34 -0.28 -20.11
CA PRO A 103 -11.40 -1.40 -20.17
C PRO A 103 -9.96 -0.92 -19.93
N LYS A 104 -9.16 -1.78 -19.29
CA LYS A 104 -7.73 -1.57 -18.98
C LYS A 104 -6.79 -1.55 -20.20
N SER A 105 -7.35 -1.74 -21.40
CA SER A 105 -6.60 -1.73 -22.64
C SER A 105 -7.53 -1.32 -23.78
N PRO A 106 -7.03 -0.60 -24.81
CA PRO A 106 -7.79 -0.35 -26.02
C PRO A 106 -7.99 -1.69 -26.74
N LYS A 107 -9.17 -2.30 -26.57
CA LYS A 107 -9.57 -3.54 -27.25
C LYS A 107 -10.48 -3.20 -28.43
N PRO A 108 -9.94 -2.78 -29.59
CA PRO A 108 -10.75 -2.43 -30.76
C PRO A 108 -11.60 -3.61 -31.23
N ASP A 109 -11.10 -4.84 -31.13
CA ASP A 109 -11.82 -6.06 -31.50
C ASP A 109 -13.14 -6.21 -30.74
N ASN A 110 -13.10 -5.99 -29.41
CA ASN A 110 -14.30 -6.08 -28.57
C ASN A 110 -15.30 -4.96 -28.86
N LEU A 111 -14.84 -3.77 -29.26
CA LEU A 111 -15.70 -2.67 -29.66
C LEU A 111 -16.40 -3.00 -31.00
N ALA A 112 -15.65 -3.51 -31.97
CA ALA A 112 -16.20 -3.92 -33.27
C ALA A 112 -17.27 -5.02 -33.11
N LEU A 113 -17.01 -6.03 -32.27
CA LEU A 113 -17.99 -7.07 -31.96
C LEU A 113 -19.27 -6.51 -31.32
N GLN A 114 -19.15 -5.60 -30.37
CA GLN A 114 -20.32 -4.97 -29.73
C GLN A 114 -21.16 -4.16 -30.72
N ILE A 115 -20.52 -3.40 -31.62
CA ILE A 115 -21.21 -2.64 -32.67
C ILE A 115 -21.89 -3.60 -33.66
N GLU A 116 -21.25 -4.72 -34.02
CA GLU A 116 -21.82 -5.75 -34.88
C GLU A 116 -23.04 -6.43 -34.25
N GLU A 117 -22.98 -6.73 -32.96
CA GLU A 117 -24.13 -7.27 -32.22
C GLU A 117 -25.29 -6.27 -32.16
N LEU A 118 -24.99 -4.99 -31.94
CA LEU A 118 -25.99 -3.92 -31.89
C LEU A 118 -26.69 -3.72 -33.24
N THR A 119 -25.91 -3.68 -34.32
CA THR A 119 -26.46 -3.55 -35.68
C THR A 119 -27.32 -4.75 -36.09
N LYS A 120 -26.93 -5.98 -35.71
CA LYS A 120 -27.75 -7.19 -35.91
C LYS A 120 -29.07 -7.13 -35.12
N LYS A 121 -29.04 -6.60 -33.89
CA LYS A 121 -30.22 -6.49 -33.03
C LYS A 121 -31.24 -5.51 -33.60
N ASP A 122 -30.78 -4.38 -34.12
CA ASP A 122 -31.65 -3.30 -34.60
C ASP A 122 -31.93 -3.36 -36.11
N GLY A 123 -31.33 -4.32 -36.83
CA GLY A 123 -31.61 -4.55 -38.25
C GLY A 123 -31.00 -3.50 -39.19
N VAL A 124 -29.93 -2.81 -38.75
CA VAL A 124 -29.21 -1.81 -39.53
C VAL A 124 -27.94 -2.39 -40.14
N LEU A 125 -27.49 -1.87 -41.29
CA LEU A 125 -26.29 -2.34 -41.98
C LEU A 125 -25.12 -1.40 -41.71
N ILE A 126 -23.95 -1.94 -41.36
CA ILE A 126 -22.70 -1.18 -41.24
C ILE A 126 -22.11 -0.97 -42.64
N ASN A 127 -21.90 0.29 -43.04
CA ASN A 127 -21.23 0.63 -44.30
C ASN A 127 -19.74 0.90 -44.10
N ASN A 128 -19.40 1.61 -43.03
CA ASN A 128 -18.01 1.89 -42.69
C ASN A 128 -17.83 1.88 -41.16
N LEU A 129 -16.68 1.36 -40.73
CA LEU A 129 -16.18 1.46 -39.37
C LEU A 129 -14.68 1.73 -39.50
N THR A 130 -14.26 2.92 -39.10
CA THR A 130 -12.86 3.33 -39.15
C THR A 130 -12.42 3.63 -37.72
N ILE A 131 -11.49 2.85 -37.20
CA ILE A 131 -10.91 3.06 -35.87
C ILE A 131 -9.59 3.80 -36.07
N GLU A 132 -9.38 4.90 -35.34
CA GLU A 132 -8.12 5.65 -35.40
C GLU A 132 -6.99 4.86 -34.73
N ASP A 133 -5.75 5.12 -35.19
CA ASP A 133 -4.56 4.42 -34.68
C ASP A 133 -4.40 4.68 -33.19
N THR A 134 -4.57 3.63 -32.38
CA THR A 134 -4.30 3.65 -30.93
C THR A 134 -3.31 2.55 -30.58
N LEU A 135 -2.52 2.78 -29.54
CA LEU A 135 -1.48 1.85 -29.12
C LEU A 135 -2.09 0.62 -28.43
N VAL A 136 -2.31 -0.45 -29.20
CA VAL A 136 -2.86 -1.72 -28.70
C VAL A 136 -1.85 -2.49 -27.84
N LEU A 137 -0.56 -2.41 -28.17
CA LEU A 137 0.54 -3.06 -27.44
C LEU A 137 1.81 -2.20 -27.50
N GLY A 138 2.24 -1.68 -26.35
CA GLY A 138 3.47 -0.88 -26.22
C GLY A 138 3.30 0.23 -25.18
N GLN A 139 4.41 0.64 -24.55
CA GLN A 139 4.43 1.78 -23.64
C GLN A 139 4.34 3.06 -24.48
N GLY A 140 3.13 3.62 -24.57
CA GLY A 140 2.82 4.82 -25.32
C GLY A 140 3.22 6.10 -24.60
N SER A 141 3.78 7.04 -25.37
CA SER A 141 4.47 8.25 -24.93
C SER A 141 3.58 9.43 -24.52
N ASP A 142 2.29 9.25 -24.27
CA ASP A 142 1.43 10.34 -23.80
C ASP A 142 0.46 9.87 -22.69
N PRO A 143 0.61 10.36 -21.44
CA PRO A 143 -0.30 10.08 -20.34
C PRO A 143 -1.76 10.55 -20.56
N ASN A 144 -2.02 11.33 -21.62
CA ASN A 144 -3.33 11.88 -21.91
C ASN A 144 -4.12 11.15 -23.01
N ASP A 145 -3.56 10.13 -23.65
CA ASP A 145 -4.26 9.36 -24.69
C ASP A 145 -5.12 8.25 -24.04
N ASN A 146 -6.28 8.66 -23.53
CA ASN A 146 -7.22 7.82 -22.78
C ASN A 146 -8.49 7.47 -23.59
N GLY A 147 -8.52 7.75 -24.89
CA GLY A 147 -9.73 7.65 -25.72
C GLY A 147 -9.48 6.90 -27.03
N LEU A 148 -10.26 5.86 -27.28
CA LEU A 148 -10.29 5.18 -28.57
C LEU A 148 -11.26 5.92 -29.48
N ASN A 149 -10.73 6.60 -30.49
CA ASN A 149 -11.52 7.31 -31.47
C ASN A 149 -11.91 6.41 -32.64
N PHE A 150 -13.14 6.54 -33.12
CA PHE A 150 -13.65 5.81 -34.27
C PHE A 150 -14.75 6.59 -34.99
N ASN A 151 -14.96 6.26 -36.26
CA ASN A 151 -16.03 6.76 -37.11
C ASN A 151 -16.90 5.59 -37.55
N LEU A 152 -18.22 5.78 -37.54
CA LEU A 152 -19.20 4.75 -37.85
C LEU A 152 -20.24 5.29 -38.83
N GLY A 153 -20.50 4.53 -39.88
CA GLY A 153 -21.53 4.81 -40.87
C GLY A 153 -22.48 3.63 -40.99
N VAL A 154 -23.77 3.88 -40.78
CA VAL A 154 -24.83 2.87 -40.82
C VAL A 154 -25.95 3.28 -41.77
N THR A 155 -26.55 2.29 -42.43
CA THR A 155 -27.70 2.46 -43.33
C THR A 155 -28.91 1.70 -42.79
N GLY A 156 -30.08 2.32 -42.83
CA GLY A 156 -31.31 1.67 -42.41
C GLY A 156 -32.56 2.51 -42.63
N ASN A 157 -33.68 2.01 -42.11
CA ASN A 157 -34.91 2.78 -42.00
C ASN A 157 -34.78 3.81 -40.86
N TYR A 158 -35.47 4.95 -40.97
CA TYR A 158 -35.43 6.02 -39.98
C TYR A 158 -35.70 5.51 -38.55
N PHE A 159 -36.73 4.67 -38.38
CA PHE A 159 -37.11 4.16 -37.06
C PHE A 159 -36.03 3.27 -36.44
N ASP A 160 -35.37 2.46 -37.26
CA ASP A 160 -34.32 1.53 -36.82
C ASP A 160 -33.02 2.29 -36.54
N LEU A 161 -32.72 3.36 -37.29
CA LEU A 161 -31.59 4.26 -37.05
C LEU A 161 -31.72 5.04 -35.73
N ILE A 162 -32.92 5.53 -35.40
CA ILE A 162 -33.15 6.22 -34.13
C ILE A 162 -33.02 5.24 -32.95
N LYS A 163 -33.56 4.03 -33.06
CA LYS A 163 -33.36 2.98 -32.04
C LYS A 163 -31.91 2.60 -31.87
N PHE A 164 -31.18 2.48 -32.97
CA PHE A 164 -29.75 2.21 -32.96
C PHE A 164 -28.99 3.30 -32.22
N ALA A 165 -29.28 4.58 -32.50
CA ALA A 165 -28.66 5.70 -31.78
C ALA A 165 -28.98 5.68 -30.28
N GLU A 166 -30.21 5.39 -29.89
CA GLU A 166 -30.62 5.26 -28.47
C GLU A 166 -29.90 4.08 -27.77
N HIS A 167 -29.77 2.94 -28.45
CA HIS A 167 -29.02 1.81 -27.91
C HIS A 167 -27.52 2.05 -27.87
N LEU A 168 -26.96 2.83 -28.81
CA LEU A 168 -25.56 3.23 -28.83
C LEU A 168 -25.23 4.13 -27.63
N GLU A 169 -26.12 5.06 -27.28
CA GLU A 169 -25.98 5.92 -26.10
C GLU A 169 -26.10 5.15 -24.78
N THR A 170 -26.92 4.10 -24.74
CA THR A 170 -27.15 3.29 -23.53
C THR A 170 -26.20 2.10 -23.40
N MET A 171 -25.15 2.03 -24.23
CA MET A 171 -24.11 1.02 -24.12
C MET A 171 -23.40 1.08 -22.77
N ARG A 172 -22.97 -0.09 -22.28
CA ARG A 172 -22.23 -0.20 -21.02
C ARG A 172 -20.90 0.56 -21.06
N ARG A 173 -20.30 0.67 -22.25
CA ARG A 173 -19.16 1.54 -22.51
C ARG A 173 -19.66 2.90 -22.98
N PRO A 174 -19.43 4.00 -22.24
CA PRO A 174 -19.88 5.32 -22.64
C PRO A 174 -19.14 5.73 -23.92
N ILE A 175 -19.92 6.11 -24.94
CA ILE A 175 -19.41 6.63 -26.21
C ILE A 175 -19.78 8.11 -26.25
N ASN A 176 -18.80 8.99 -26.40
CA ASN A 176 -19.04 10.40 -26.66
C ASN A 176 -18.97 10.65 -28.17
N PHE A 177 -19.89 11.43 -28.74
CA PHE A 177 -19.84 11.86 -30.13
C PHE A 177 -20.24 13.33 -30.25
N ASP A 178 -19.52 14.08 -31.05
CA ASP A 178 -19.75 15.52 -31.20
C ASP A 178 -20.76 15.81 -32.31
N ASN A 179 -20.72 15.03 -33.41
CA ASN A 179 -21.53 15.28 -34.60
C ASN A 179 -22.24 14.02 -35.11
N LEU A 180 -23.53 14.17 -35.40
CA LEU A 180 -24.37 13.16 -36.05
C LEU A 180 -24.96 13.77 -37.33
N THR A 181 -24.68 13.13 -38.48
CA THR A 181 -25.21 13.57 -39.77
C THR A 181 -26.07 12.48 -40.40
N ILE A 182 -27.32 12.81 -40.73
CA ILE A 182 -28.23 11.93 -41.48
C ILE A 182 -28.34 12.47 -42.90
N THR A 183 -27.97 11.64 -43.88
CA THR A 183 -28.09 11.93 -45.30
C THR A 183 -29.08 10.96 -45.94
N SER A 184 -29.93 11.47 -46.82
CA SER A 184 -30.85 10.64 -47.61
C SER A 184 -30.25 10.45 -48.98
N ASN A 185 -29.81 9.24 -49.30
CA ASN A 185 -29.36 8.91 -50.65
C ASN A 185 -30.51 8.18 -51.36
N GLN A 186 -31.07 8.83 -52.38
CA GLN A 186 -31.99 8.19 -53.30
C GLN A 186 -31.18 7.33 -54.27
N SER A 187 -31.02 6.05 -53.93
CA SER A 187 -30.51 5.03 -54.85
C SER A 187 -31.69 4.39 -55.61
N PRO A 188 -31.50 3.85 -56.83
CA PRO A 188 -32.59 3.36 -57.68
C PRO A 188 -33.48 2.26 -57.08
N ASP A 189 -33.02 1.56 -56.03
CA ASP A 189 -33.68 0.40 -55.42
C ASP A 189 -34.39 0.69 -54.08
N GLY A 190 -34.49 1.95 -53.65
CA GLY A 190 -35.27 2.35 -52.48
C GLY A 190 -34.63 3.46 -51.63
N ASN A 191 -35.47 4.18 -50.89
CA ASN A 191 -35.03 5.24 -49.97
C ASN A 191 -34.32 4.63 -48.76
N SER A 192 -32.99 4.51 -48.83
CA SER A 192 -32.15 4.16 -47.68
C SER A 192 -31.55 5.42 -47.08
N LEU A 193 -31.74 5.62 -45.77
CA LEU A 193 -31.11 6.70 -45.02
C LEU A 193 -29.73 6.25 -44.56
N PHE A 194 -28.74 7.12 -44.71
CA PHE A 194 -27.37 6.91 -44.26
C PHE A 194 -27.09 7.83 -43.08
N MET A 195 -26.69 7.26 -41.95
CA MET A 195 -26.33 7.97 -40.73
C MET A 195 -24.83 7.79 -40.48
N THR A 196 -24.12 8.91 -40.37
CA THR A 196 -22.69 8.95 -40.03
C THR A 196 -22.51 9.58 -38.67
N PHE A 197 -21.76 8.89 -37.82
CA PHE A 197 -21.25 9.39 -36.56
C PHE A 197 -19.77 9.73 -36.74
N GLU A 198 -19.41 10.96 -36.43
CA GLU A 198 -18.03 11.46 -36.53
C GLU A 198 -17.45 11.70 -35.13
N ASN A 199 -16.15 11.42 -34.97
CA ASN A 199 -15.38 11.61 -33.74
C ASN A 199 -15.99 10.89 -32.53
N LEU A 200 -16.42 9.63 -32.68
CA LEU A 200 -16.84 8.85 -31.53
C LEU A 200 -15.60 8.53 -30.69
N SER A 201 -15.63 8.81 -29.39
CA SER A 201 -14.55 8.49 -28.48
C SER A 201 -15.04 7.64 -27.31
N THR A 202 -14.28 6.60 -27.00
CA THR A 202 -14.57 5.71 -25.87
C THR A 202 -13.38 5.63 -24.92
N PRO A 203 -13.59 5.85 -23.60
CA PRO A 203 -12.48 5.87 -22.66
C PRO A 203 -11.86 4.46 -22.52
N TYR A 204 -10.56 4.44 -22.26
CA TYR A 204 -9.82 3.29 -21.75
C TYR A 204 -8.80 3.76 -20.71
N SER A 205 -8.44 2.90 -19.76
CA SER A 205 -7.43 3.22 -18.75
C SER A 205 -6.18 2.42 -19.03
N LEU A 206 -5.05 3.09 -19.31
CA LEU A 206 -3.75 2.43 -19.33
C LEU A 206 -3.27 2.27 -17.89
N GLN A 207 -3.10 1.03 -17.42
CA GLN A 207 -2.38 0.78 -16.18
C GLN A 207 -0.92 1.21 -16.35
N GLN A 208 -0.51 2.24 -15.59
CA GLN A 208 0.91 2.54 -15.34
C GLN A 208 1.52 1.51 -14.39
#